data_AF-A0A3F2UHA1-F1
#
_entry.id   AF-A0A3F2UHA1-F1
#
_cell.length_a   1.000
_cell.length_b   1.000
_cell.length_c   1.000
_cell.angle_alpha   90.00
_cell.angle_beta   90.00
_cell.angle_gamma   90.00
#
_symmetry.space_group_name_H-M   'P 1'
#
loop_
_entity.id
_entity.type
_entity.pdbx_description
1 polymer ?
#
loop_
_entity_poly.entity_id
_entity_poly.type
_entity_poly.pdbx_seq_one_letter_code
_entity_poly.pdbx_strand_id
1 'polypeptide(L)'
;MEYAAMKKIQLLVRVPGASPEEVHKGGLAAVAVFKEAGVTPLEAVEASFAREGWDLSGFDPDYEGYSAEEAEIAGLWDEAAVNAAEVACSDWPADRKRPEFAELEILH
;
A
#
# COMPACT_ATOMS: atom_id res chain seq x y z
N MET A 1 10.46 24.32 -19.14
CA MET A 1 9.13 23.82 -19.54
C MET A 1 9.23 22.32 -19.65
N GLU A 2 8.83 21.59 -18.61
CA GLU A 2 8.50 20.16 -18.72
C GLU A 2 7.57 19.79 -17.55
N TYR A 3 6.44 20.50 -17.47
CA TYR A 3 5.32 20.17 -16.58
C TYR A 3 4.21 19.47 -17.39
N ALA A 4 4.62 18.63 -18.36
CA ALA A 4 3.71 17.85 -19.16
C ALA A 4 3.56 16.45 -18.51
N ALA A 5 2.50 16.33 -17.71
CA ALA A 5 1.89 15.07 -17.30
C ALA A 5 2.74 14.09 -16.46
N MET A 6 3.09 14.46 -15.22
CA MET A 6 3.03 13.45 -14.15
C MET A 6 1.56 13.00 -14.08
N LYS A 7 1.25 11.82 -14.65
CA LYS A 7 -0.04 11.17 -14.40
C LYS A 7 -0.28 11.22 -12.90
N LYS A 8 -1.42 11.75 -12.48
CA LYS A 8 -1.83 11.62 -11.08
C LYS A 8 -2.03 10.14 -10.83
N ILE A 9 -1.06 9.52 -10.18
CA ILE A 9 -1.18 8.16 -9.66
C ILE A 9 -2.30 8.20 -8.63
N GLN A 10 -3.36 7.44 -8.87
CA GLN A 10 -4.49 7.34 -7.95
C GLN A 10 -4.35 6.03 -7.18
N LEU A 11 -4.30 6.15 -5.86
CA LEU A 11 -4.41 5.01 -4.95
C LEU A 11 -5.88 4.75 -4.68
N LEU A 12 -6.35 3.59 -5.10
CA LEU A 12 -7.67 3.07 -4.74
C LEU A 12 -7.53 2.20 -3.49
N VAL A 13 -8.45 2.40 -2.56
CA VAL A 13 -8.50 1.70 -1.28
C VAL A 13 -9.86 1.01 -1.18
N ARG A 14 -9.87 -0.27 -0.85
CA ARG A 14 -11.12 -1.01 -0.58
C ARG A 14 -11.03 -1.68 0.78
N VAL A 15 -12.06 -1.46 1.58
CA VAL A 15 -12.22 -2.10 2.89
C VAL A 15 -13.62 -2.72 2.90
N PRO A 16 -13.73 -4.07 2.89
CA PRO A 16 -15.03 -4.74 2.81
C PRO A 16 -16.03 -4.27 3.88
N GLY A 17 -17.16 -3.72 3.44
CA GLY A 17 -18.22 -3.22 4.31
C GLY A 17 -17.98 -1.83 4.91
N ALA A 18 -16.88 -1.16 4.59
CA ALA A 18 -16.70 0.25 4.93
C ALA A 18 -17.56 1.14 4.03
N SER A 19 -18.06 2.22 4.61
CA SER A 19 -18.70 3.32 3.93
C SER A 19 -17.69 4.16 3.14
N PRO A 20 -18.13 5.01 2.20
CA PRO A 20 -17.22 5.89 1.47
C PRO A 20 -16.41 6.84 2.36
N GLU A 21 -16.98 7.33 3.47
CA GLU A 21 -16.27 8.20 4.41
C GLU A 21 -15.16 7.45 5.15
N GLU A 22 -15.45 6.24 5.61
CA GLU A 22 -14.48 5.35 6.25
C GLU A 22 -13.34 5.00 5.29
N VAL A 23 -13.65 4.62 4.05
CA VAL A 23 -12.65 4.38 3.00
C VAL A 23 -11.82 5.63 2.73
N HIS A 24 -12.43 6.82 2.72
CA HIS A 24 -11.69 8.07 2.54
C HIS A 24 -10.70 8.33 3.69
N LYS A 25 -11.11 8.14 4.95
CA LYS A 25 -10.21 8.24 6.12
C LYS A 25 -9.07 7.22 6.04
N GLY A 26 -9.37 5.97 5.70
CA GLY A 26 -8.38 4.93 5.48
C GLY A 26 -7.39 5.27 4.37
N GLY A 27 -7.87 5.86 3.26
CA GLY A 27 -6.99 6.28 2.18
C GLY A 27 -6.08 7.46 2.53
N LEU A 28 -6.55 8.40 3.35
CA LEU A 28 -5.68 9.45 3.89
C LEU A 28 -4.58 8.85 4.79
N ALA A 29 -4.91 7.83 5.59
CA ALA A 29 -3.94 7.13 6.42
C ALA A 29 -2.91 6.35 5.59
N ALA A 30 -3.33 5.64 4.55
CA ALA A 30 -2.42 4.96 3.60
C ALA A 30 -1.43 5.96 2.97
N VAL A 31 -1.93 7.10 2.49
CA VAL A 31 -1.11 8.14 1.86
C VAL A 31 -0.12 8.76 2.86
N ALA A 32 -0.48 8.84 4.14
CA ALA A 32 0.40 9.37 5.18
C ALA A 32 1.66 8.51 5.35
N VAL A 33 1.53 7.18 5.35
CA VAL A 33 2.66 6.23 5.44
C VAL A 33 3.71 6.53 4.36
N PHE A 34 3.28 6.57 3.10
CA PHE A 34 4.17 6.86 1.97
C PHE A 34 4.81 8.24 2.07
N LYS A 35 4.01 9.25 2.44
CA LYS A 35 4.48 10.63 2.56
C LYS A 35 5.53 10.80 3.67
N GLU A 36 5.35 10.15 4.81
CA GLU A 36 6.28 10.20 5.94
C GLU A 36 7.60 9.50 5.62
N ALA A 37 7.55 8.41 4.87
CA ALA A 37 8.72 7.70 4.39
C ALA A 37 9.43 8.41 3.22
N GLY A 38 8.81 9.41 2.59
CA GLY A 38 9.35 10.08 1.40
C GLY A 38 9.32 9.22 0.14
N VAL A 39 8.44 8.22 0.10
CA VAL A 39 8.28 7.24 -0.98
C VAL A 39 6.94 7.47 -1.68
N THR A 40 6.85 7.19 -2.97
CA THR A 40 5.58 7.23 -3.71
C THR A 40 4.83 5.90 -3.60
N PRO A 41 3.49 5.90 -3.70
CA PRO A 41 2.72 4.64 -3.75
C PRO A 41 3.15 3.71 -4.89
N LEU A 42 3.68 4.25 -5.99
CA LEU A 42 4.16 3.45 -7.12
C LEU A 42 5.45 2.72 -6.77
N GLU A 43 6.43 3.41 -6.19
CA GLU A 43 7.68 2.78 -5.73
C GLU A 43 7.38 1.66 -4.72
N ALA A 44 6.45 1.91 -3.79
CA ALA A 44 6.03 0.91 -2.80
C ALA A 44 5.38 -0.34 -3.43
N VAL A 45 4.47 -0.18 -4.40
CA VAL A 45 3.83 -1.34 -5.05
C VAL A 45 4.81 -2.09 -5.98
N GLU A 46 5.71 -1.38 -6.65
CA GLU A 46 6.74 -1.99 -7.51
C GLU A 46 7.71 -2.82 -6.67
N ALA A 47 8.16 -2.31 -5.53
CA ALA A 47 8.98 -3.07 -4.59
C ALA A 47 8.21 -4.26 -3.99
N SER A 48 6.91 -4.11 -3.70
CA SER A 48 6.06 -5.23 -3.27
C SER A 48 6.02 -6.32 -4.34
N PHE A 49 5.83 -5.98 -5.62
CA PHE A 49 5.89 -6.96 -6.70
C PHE A 49 7.28 -7.60 -6.88
N ALA A 50 8.36 -6.84 -6.69
CA ALA A 50 9.72 -7.37 -6.70
C ALA A 50 9.92 -8.43 -5.59
N ARG A 51 9.43 -8.15 -4.37
CA ARG A 51 9.42 -9.11 -3.25
C ARG A 51 8.69 -10.39 -3.61
N GLU A 52 7.47 -10.30 -4.14
CA GLU A 52 6.69 -11.49 -4.52
C GLU A 52 7.37 -12.28 -5.65
N GLY A 53 8.01 -11.58 -6.59
CA GLY A 53 8.82 -12.21 -7.64
C GLY A 53 10.02 -12.98 -7.08
N TRP A 54 10.68 -12.43 -6.07
CA TRP A 54 11.78 -13.09 -5.37
C TRP A 54 11.32 -14.31 -4.56
N ASP A 55 10.20 -14.21 -3.82
CA ASP A 55 9.62 -15.36 -3.10
C ASP A 55 9.26 -16.50 -4.07
N LEU A 56 8.62 -16.18 -5.20
CA LEU A 56 8.28 -17.13 -6.25
C LEU A 56 9.52 -17.76 -6.92
N SER A 57 10.68 -17.10 -6.90
CA SER A 57 11.94 -17.65 -7.41
C SER A 57 12.53 -18.74 -6.49
N GLY A 58 11.98 -18.93 -5.29
CA GLY A 58 12.46 -19.91 -4.32
C GLY A 58 13.70 -19.45 -3.55
N PHE A 59 13.82 -18.14 -3.32
CA PHE A 59 14.96 -17.53 -2.60
C PHE A 59 16.31 -17.81 -3.27
N ASP A 60 16.36 -17.73 -4.60
CA ASP A 60 17.59 -17.83 -5.35
C ASP A 60 18.56 -16.73 -4.86
N PRO A 61 19.73 -17.08 -4.27
CA PRO A 61 20.68 -16.10 -3.76
C PRO A 61 21.31 -15.24 -4.86
N ASP A 62 21.21 -15.65 -6.12
CA ASP A 62 21.67 -14.90 -7.28
C ASP A 62 20.55 -14.05 -7.92
N TYR A 63 19.33 -14.03 -7.33
CA TYR A 63 18.24 -13.18 -7.81
C TYR A 63 18.52 -11.71 -7.48
N GLU A 64 19.03 -10.97 -8.47
CA GLU A 64 19.34 -9.55 -8.34
C GLU A 64 18.10 -8.63 -8.29
N GLY A 65 16.89 -9.18 -8.45
CA GLY A 65 15.66 -8.40 -8.57
C GLY A 65 15.03 -7.93 -7.24
N TYR A 66 15.67 -8.17 -6.10
CA TYR A 66 15.15 -7.73 -4.80
C TYR A 66 16.27 -7.45 -3.80
N SER A 67 16.38 -6.20 -3.37
CA SER A 67 17.39 -5.68 -2.44
C SER A 67 16.83 -5.44 -1.03
N ALA A 68 17.71 -5.19 -0.07
CA ALA A 68 17.30 -4.82 1.29
C ALA A 68 16.54 -3.49 1.34
N GLU A 69 16.90 -2.53 0.50
CA GLU A 69 16.17 -1.26 0.36
C GLU A 69 14.76 -1.48 -0.20
N GLU A 70 14.63 -2.30 -1.25
CA GLU A 70 13.32 -2.69 -1.79
C GLU A 70 12.51 -3.48 -0.75
N ALA A 71 13.14 -4.21 0.16
CA ALA A 71 12.44 -4.87 1.25
C ALA A 71 11.81 -3.89 2.24
N GLU A 72 12.53 -2.83 2.61
CA GLU A 72 12.00 -1.76 3.43
C GLU A 72 10.85 -1.02 2.71
N ILE A 73 11.03 -0.70 1.42
CA ILE A 73 10.03 -0.02 0.60
C ILE A 73 8.77 -0.87 0.38
N ALA A 74 8.92 -2.18 0.14
CA ALA A 74 7.81 -3.12 0.03
C ALA A 74 7.00 -3.20 1.34
N GLY A 75 7.69 -3.15 2.49
CA GLY A 75 7.05 -3.13 3.81
C GLY A 75 6.12 -1.93 4.01
N LEU A 76 6.42 -0.78 3.39
CA LEU A 76 5.56 0.40 3.44
C LEU A 76 4.21 0.17 2.74
N TRP A 77 4.16 -0.68 1.71
CA TRP A 77 2.90 -1.05 1.05
C TRP A 77 1.99 -1.84 2.01
N ASP A 78 2.57 -2.81 2.73
CA ASP A 78 1.84 -3.60 3.73
C ASP A 78 1.40 -2.73 4.91
N GLU A 79 2.29 -1.86 5.40
CA GLU A 79 1.98 -0.91 6.48
C GLU A 79 0.86 0.05 6.09
N ALA A 80 0.87 0.56 4.86
CA ALA A 80 -0.20 1.41 4.34
C ALA A 80 -1.54 0.65 4.28
N ALA A 81 -1.53 -0.63 3.89
CA ALA A 81 -2.73 -1.47 3.83
C ALA A 81 -3.31 -1.73 5.24
N VAL A 82 -2.45 -2.00 6.23
CA VAL A 82 -2.85 -2.19 7.63
C VAL A 82 -3.42 -0.89 8.21
N ASN A 83 -2.69 0.23 8.09
CA ASN A 83 -3.13 1.53 8.59
C ASN A 83 -4.46 1.98 7.97
N ALA A 84 -4.64 1.73 6.66
CA ALA A 84 -5.89 2.03 5.98
C ALA A 84 -7.08 1.28 6.58
N ALA A 85 -6.94 -0.03 6.83
CA ALA A 85 -7.98 -0.83 7.44
C ALA A 85 -8.25 -0.43 8.90
N GLU A 86 -7.21 -0.14 9.68
CA GLU A 86 -7.35 0.30 11.06
C GLU A 86 -8.12 1.61 11.18
N VAL A 87 -7.73 2.62 10.40
CA VAL A 87 -8.37 3.94 10.43
C VAL A 87 -9.78 3.88 9.84
N ALA A 88 -9.98 3.17 8.73
CA ALA A 88 -11.31 3.03 8.12
C ALA A 88 -12.31 2.35 9.06
N CYS A 89 -11.86 1.41 9.88
CA CYS A 89 -12.72 0.64 10.78
C CYS A 89 -12.70 1.13 12.24
N SER A 90 -12.10 2.29 12.51
CA SER A 90 -11.88 2.78 13.89
C SER A 90 -13.16 2.94 14.71
N ASP A 91 -14.27 3.27 14.07
CA ASP A 91 -15.59 3.44 14.71
C ASP A 91 -16.49 2.19 14.61
N TRP A 92 -15.96 1.06 14.14
CA TRP A 92 -16.75 -0.17 14.03
C TRP A 92 -17.09 -0.77 15.41
N PRO A 93 -18.27 -1.39 15.56
CA PRO A 93 -18.60 -2.16 16.76
C PRO A 93 -17.58 -3.25 17.06
N ALA A 94 -17.27 -3.50 18.33
CA ALA A 94 -16.24 -4.46 18.74
C ALA A 94 -16.55 -5.92 18.34
N ASP A 95 -17.83 -6.26 18.14
CA ASP A 95 -18.29 -7.56 17.66
C ASP A 95 -18.20 -7.70 16.14
N ARG A 96 -17.92 -6.60 15.42
CA ARG A 96 -17.69 -6.60 13.98
C ARG A 96 -16.23 -6.89 13.68
N LYS A 97 -15.96 -7.97 12.95
CA LYS A 97 -14.60 -8.32 12.53
C LYS A 97 -14.07 -7.31 11.51
N ARG A 98 -12.98 -6.63 11.87
CA ARG A 98 -12.15 -5.81 10.96
C ARG A 98 -11.32 -6.70 10.04
N PRO A 99 -11.17 -6.38 8.73
CA PRO A 99 -10.15 -7.01 7.89
C PRO A 99 -8.75 -6.59 8.38
N GLU A 100 -7.77 -7.49 8.33
CA GLU A 100 -6.40 -7.19 8.78
C GLU A 100 -5.74 -6.09 7.95
N PHE A 101 -5.97 -6.13 6.63
CA PHE A 101 -5.46 -5.19 5.63
C PHE A 101 -6.58 -4.69 4.72
N ALA A 102 -6.41 -3.47 4.21
CA ALA A 102 -7.20 -2.94 3.10
C ALA A 102 -6.62 -3.46 1.77
N GLU A 103 -7.46 -3.59 0.75
CA GLU A 103 -6.96 -3.79 -0.61
C GLU A 103 -6.51 -2.44 -1.16
N LEU A 104 -5.26 -2.39 -1.63
CA LEU A 104 -4.66 -1.22 -2.26
C LEU A 104 -4.42 -1.51 -3.75
N GLU A 105 -4.71 -0.53 -4.59
CA GLU A 105 -4.54 -0.65 -6.05
C GLU A 105 -4.06 0.69 -6.62
N ILE A 106 -3.04 0.64 -7.48
CA ILE A 106 -2.63 1.80 -8.28
C ILE A 106 -3.44 1.81 -9.57
N LEU A 107 -4.17 2.90 -9.84
CA LEU A 107 -4.89 3.09 -11.10
C LEU A 107 -3.99 3.81 -12.13
N HIS A 108 -3.90 3.28 -13.34
CA HIS A 108 -3.00 3.76 -14.42
C HIS A 108 -3.73 4.43 -15.59
#